data_AF-A0A660V3G6-F1
#
_entry.id   AF-A0A660V3G6-F1
#
_cell.length_a   1.000
_cell.length_b   1.000
_cell.length_c   1.000
_cell.angle_alpha   90.00
_cell.angle_beta   90.00
_cell.angle_gamma   90.00
#
_symmetry.space_group_name_H-M   'P 1'
#
loop_
_entity.id
_entity.type
_entity.pdbx_description
1 polymer ?
#
loop_
_entity_poly.entity_id
_entity_poly.type
_entity_poly.pdbx_seq_one_letter_code
_entity_poly.pdbx_strand_id
1 'polypeptide(L)' 'QLSEGRVTDHQWILFQKANCRRHSNPNEAIGFYNELIKSFPNSKWTTAANSRLKMTEWSQLNQIRDLAENETDDTNNG' A
#
# COMPACT_ATOMS: atom_id res chain seq x y z
N GLN A 1 23.67 -9.45 -11.02
CA GLN A 1 22.45 -10.28 -11.10
C GLN A 1 22.30 -11.02 -9.77
N LEU A 2 21.14 -10.95 -9.10
CA LEU A 2 20.92 -11.61 -7.81
C LEU A 2 20.77 -13.13 -8.01
N SER A 3 21.16 -13.93 -7.03
CA SER A 3 20.85 -15.37 -7.03
C SER A 3 19.36 -15.59 -6.76
N GLU A 4 18.80 -16.70 -7.22
CA GLU A 4 17.36 -17.01 -7.10
C GLU A 4 16.85 -16.98 -5.63
N GLY A 5 17.65 -17.49 -4.68
CA GLY A 5 17.35 -17.37 -3.26
C GLY A 5 17.26 -15.92 -2.77
N ARG A 6 18.20 -15.06 -3.18
CA ARG A 6 18.19 -13.63 -2.84
C ARG A 6 17.03 -12.87 -3.49
N VAL A 7 16.60 -13.29 -4.67
CA VAL A 7 15.39 -12.75 -5.33
C VAL A 7 14.14 -13.10 -4.52
N THR A 8 14.01 -14.36 -4.10
CA THR A 8 12.88 -14.80 -3.27
C THR A 8 12.82 -14.07 -1.93
N ASP A 9 13.96 -13.92 -1.25
CA ASP A 9 14.05 -13.19 0.01
C ASP A 9 13.67 -11.72 -0.19
N HIS A 10 14.16 -11.07 -1.24
CA HIS A 10 13.87 -9.67 -1.50
C HIS A 10 12.37 -9.44 -1.77
N GLN A 11 11.76 -10.27 -2.62
CA GLN A 11 10.32 -10.21 -2.88
C GLN A 11 9.49 -10.35 -1.61
N TRP A 12 9.86 -11.30 -0.74
CA TRP A 12 9.16 -11.50 0.53
C TRP A 12 9.37 -10.31 1.48
N ILE A 13 10.59 -9.77 1.59
CA ILE A 13 10.88 -8.61 2.44
C ILE A 13 10.06 -7.40 2.03
N LEU A 14 9.98 -7.07 0.73
CA LEU A 14 9.16 -5.95 0.25
C LEU A 14 7.69 -6.14 0.63
N PHE A 15 7.16 -7.35 0.44
CA PHE A 15 5.79 -7.66 0.81
C PHE A 15 5.54 -7.47 2.31
N GLN A 16 6.46 -7.92 3.17
CA GLN A 16 6.31 -7.78 4.61
C GLN A 16 6.45 -6.34 5.10
N LYS A 17 7.41 -5.58 4.55
CA LYS A 17 7.53 -4.14 4.87
C LYS A 17 6.24 -3.39 4.54
N ALA A 18 5.66 -3.65 3.38
CA ALA A 18 4.37 -3.08 2.99
C ALA A 18 3.25 -3.46 3.98
N ASN A 19 3.14 -4.74 4.33
CA ASN A 19 2.14 -5.24 5.27
C ASN A 19 2.26 -4.60 6.66
N CYS A 20 3.48 -4.40 7.16
CA CYS A 20 3.74 -3.76 8.45
C CYS A 20 3.35 -2.28 8.45
N ARG A 21 3.55 -1.59 7.32
CA ARG A 21 3.30 -0.14 7.22
C ARG A 21 1.88 0.24 6.83
N ARG A 22 1.09 -0.68 6.25
CA ARG A 22 -0.20 -0.35 5.61
C ARG A 22 -1.19 0.47 6.44
N HIS A 23 -1.15 0.33 7.77
CA HIS A 23 -2.06 1.04 8.68
C HIS A 23 -1.43 2.28 9.31
N SER A 24 -0.12 2.25 9.61
CA SER A 24 0.57 3.35 10.29
C SER A 24 1.15 4.39 9.33
N ASN A 25 1.53 3.96 8.13
CA ASN A 25 2.11 4.78 7.08
C ASN A 25 1.70 4.22 5.70
N PRO A 26 0.44 4.44 5.28
CA PRO A 26 -0.09 3.86 4.06
C PRO A 26 0.68 4.30 2.79
N ASN A 27 1.21 5.52 2.74
CA ASN A 27 2.03 5.99 1.62
C ASN A 27 3.32 5.15 1.46
N GLU A 28 4.01 4.86 2.56
CA GLU A 28 5.21 4.02 2.53
C GLU A 28 4.86 2.57 2.14
N ALA A 29 3.72 2.05 2.61
CA ALA A 29 3.25 0.73 2.24
C ALA A 29 2.96 0.60 0.74
N ILE A 30 2.29 1.61 0.16
CA ILE A 30 2.04 1.71 -1.29
C ILE A 30 3.36 1.68 -2.07
N GLY A 31 4.37 2.42 -1.61
CA GLY A 31 5.71 2.40 -2.20
C GLY A 31 6.31 0.99 -2.28
N PHE A 32 6.29 0.24 -1.17
CA PHE A 32 6.82 -1.12 -1.15
C PHE A 32 6.01 -2.12 -1.99
N TYR A 33 4.68 -2.03 -2.03
CA TYR A 33 3.88 -2.89 -2.92
C TYR A 33 4.21 -2.60 -4.39
N ASN A 34 4.29 -1.33 -4.78
CA ASN A 34 4.64 -0.92 -6.14
C ASN A 34 6.05 -1.39 -6.54
N GLU A 35 7.02 -1.28 -5.63
CA GLU A 35 8.38 -1.77 -5.86
C GLU A 35 8.39 -3.29 -6.10
N LEU A 36 7.65 -4.06 -5.29
CA LEU A 36 7.51 -5.50 -5.47
C LEU A 36 6.91 -5.84 -6.83
N ILE A 37 5.78 -5.23 -7.17
CA ILE A 37 5.03 -5.52 -8.40
C ILE A 37 5.88 -5.17 -9.64
N LYS A 38 6.57 -4.02 -9.61
CA LYS A 38 7.40 -3.55 -10.72
C LYS A 38 8.67 -4.37 -10.89
N SER A 39 9.35 -4.67 -9.79
CA SER A 39 10.67 -5.35 -9.82
C SER A 39 10.53 -6.86 -10.00
N PHE A 40 9.39 -7.42 -9.58
CA PHE A 40 9.16 -8.86 -9.55
C PHE A 40 7.75 -9.24 -10.03
N PRO A 41 7.39 -8.94 -11.29
CA PRO A 41 6.03 -9.16 -11.79
C PRO A 41 5.58 -10.63 -11.69
N ASN A 42 6.50 -11.59 -11.81
CA ASN A 42 6.22 -13.03 -11.71
C ASN A 42 6.39 -13.60 -10.28
N SER A 43 6.55 -12.75 -9.26
CA SER A 43 6.61 -13.18 -7.87
C SER A 43 5.31 -13.85 -7.44
N LYS A 44 5.39 -14.90 -6.63
CA LYS A 44 4.23 -15.51 -5.96
C LYS A 44 3.46 -14.53 -5.06
N TRP A 45 4.09 -13.40 -4.71
CA TRP A 45 3.50 -12.35 -3.88
C TRP A 45 2.81 -11.25 -4.68
N THR A 46 3.00 -11.17 -6.00
CA THR A 46 2.50 -10.07 -6.84
C THR A 46 0.98 -9.95 -6.81
N THR A 47 0.25 -11.07 -6.88
CA THR A 47 -1.22 -11.05 -6.83
C THR A 47 -1.70 -10.51 -5.48
N ALA A 48 -1.13 -11.00 -4.38
CA ALA A 48 -1.48 -10.53 -3.04
C ALA A 48 -1.09 -9.06 -2.83
N ALA A 49 0.06 -8.63 -3.35
CA ALA A 49 0.52 -7.25 -3.30
C ALA A 49 -0.45 -6.31 -4.05
N ASN A 50 -0.91 -6.68 -5.25
CA ASN A 50 -1.89 -5.90 -6.01
C ASN A 50 -3.21 -5.73 -5.25
N SER A 51 -3.74 -6.80 -4.67
CA SER A 51 -4.98 -6.72 -3.88
C SER A 51 -4.81 -5.81 -2.66
N ARG A 52 -3.68 -5.91 -1.95
CA ARG A 52 -3.42 -5.10 -0.76
C ARG A 52 -3.12 -3.64 -1.08
N LEU A 53 -2.45 -3.36 -2.20
CA LEU A 53 -2.25 -2.03 -2.72
C LEU A 53 -3.61 -1.33 -2.90
N LYS A 54 -4.52 -1.94 -3.67
CA LYS A 54 -5.86 -1.39 -3.91
C LYS A 54 -6.64 -1.13 -2.63
N MET A 55 -6.60 -2.06 -1.67
CA MET A 55 -7.26 -1.86 -0.37
C MET A 55 -6.64 -0.71 0.43
N THR A 56 -5.32 -0.54 0.37
CA THR A 56 -4.61 0.53 1.07
C THR A 56 -4.96 1.88 0.46
N GLU A 57 -4.95 2.00 -0.87
CA GLU A 57 -5.36 3.21 -1.60
C GLU A 57 -6.81 3.57 -1.30
N TRP A 58 -7.72 2.59 -1.34
CA TRP A 58 -9.13 2.81 -1.04
C TRP A 58 -9.34 3.29 0.40
N SER A 59 -8.61 2.73 1.36
CA SER A 59 -8.67 3.17 2.76
C SER A 59 -8.22 4.62 2.93
N GLN A 60 -7.17 5.06 2.22
CA GLN A 60 -6.72 6.45 2.28
C GLN A 60 -7.74 7.40 1.66
N LEU A 61 -8.30 7.03 0.51
CA LEU A 61 -9.31 7.86 -0.16
C LEU A 61 -10.55 8.06 0.71
N ASN A 62 -11.02 7.01 1.38
CA ASN A 62 -12.14 7.13 2.33
C ASN A 62 -11.79 8.03 3.51
N GLN A 63 -10.61 7.87 4.10
CA GLN A 63 -10.19 8.74 5.20
C GLN A 63 -10.18 10.22 4.80
N ILE A 64 -9.70 10.52 3.59
CA ILE A 64 -9.71 11.89 3.05
C ILE A 64 -11.13 12.40 2.84
N ARG A 65 -12.01 11.57 2.27
CA ARG A 65 -13.42 11.92 2.07
C ARG A 65 -14.10 12.24 3.41
N ASP A 66 -13.93 11.37 4.40
CA ASP A 66 -14.55 11.53 5.71
C ASP A 66 -14.05 12.81 6.39
N LEU A 67 -12.76 13.17 6.23
CA LEU A 67 -12.24 14.46 6.71
C LEU A 67 -12.88 15.66 5.99
N ALA A 68 -13.00 15.59 4.67
CA ALA A 68 -13.59 16.66 3.87
C ALA A 68 -15.08 16.88 4.17
N GLU A 69 -15.84 15.80 4.41
CA GLU A 69 -17.26 15.88 4.77
C GLU A 69 -17.46 16.52 6.16
N ASN A 70 -16.62 16.17 7.13
CA ASN A 70 -16.69 16.75 8.48
C ASN A 70 -16.28 18.24 8.53
N GLU A 71 -15.44 18.73 7.62
CA GLU A 71 -15.10 20.16 7.53
C GLU A 71 -16.24 21.02 6.94
N THR A 72 -17.17 20.42 6.19
CA THR A 72 -18.27 21.16 5.53
C THR A 72 -19.46 21.46 6.43
N ASP A 73 -19.64 20.71 7.53
CA ASP A 73 -20.75 20.92 8.47
C ASP A 73 -20.57 22.14 9.39
N ASP A 74 -19.33 22.61 9.59
CA ASP A 74 -19.03 23.74 10.49
C ASP A 74 -19.29 25.13 9.85
N THR A 75 -19.59 25.21 8.54
CA THR A 75 -19.76 26.50 7.83
C THR A 75 -21.21 26.91 7.56
N ASN A 76 -22.20 26.07 7.91
CA ASN A 76 -23.64 26.33 7.66
C ASN A 76 -24.48 26.53 8.92
N ASN A 77 -23.90 27.08 10.00
CA ASN A 77 -24.64 27.60 11.16
C ASN A 77 -24.21 29.05 11.43
N GLY A 78 -24.73 29.99 10.64
CA GLY A 78 -24.54 31.43 10.80
C GLY A 78 -25.71 32.21 10.23
#